data_AF-A0A7Z0N5Y6-F1
#
_entry.id   AF-A0A7Z0N5Y6-F1
#
_cell.length_a   1.000
_cell.length_b   1.000
_cell.length_c   1.000
_cell.angle_alpha   90.00
_cell.angle_beta   90.00
_cell.angle_gamma   90.00
#
_symmetry.space_group_name_H-M   'P 1'
#
loop_
_entity.id
_entity.type
_entity.pdbx_description
1 polymer ?
#
loop_
_entity_poly.entity_id
_entity_poly.type
_entity_poly.pdbx_seq_one_letter_code
_entity_poly.pdbx_strand_id
1 'polypeptide(L)'
;MGQTQTTFLTEFLANFDADLLVRPSWTGGGQGKSNTARLETHSAGRRGNIYHSSERFELGDLTANIKGHKVVIEFESKQIPIQNLLKYWPYLRGELSTKPTAPVIICHFSDWWSYGINRDLWEWTLSQMQQDRTCIVPIQGKQFDHGGSNTQVRQQSIRQAAQWVKQICAVQQPTPLRG
;
A
#
# COMPACT_ATOMS: atom_id res chain seq x y z
N MET A 1 -8.71 10.73 -14.41
CA MET A 1 -8.09 9.93 -13.31
C MET A 1 -6.62 9.68 -13.59
N GLY A 2 -6.22 9.17 -14.77
CA GLY A 2 -4.79 8.90 -15.07
C GLY A 2 -3.83 10.08 -14.88
N GLN A 3 -4.17 11.30 -15.33
CA GLN A 3 -3.26 12.45 -15.20
C GLN A 3 -2.99 12.85 -13.75
N THR A 4 -4.01 12.85 -12.88
CA THR A 4 -3.87 13.22 -11.46
C THR A 4 -3.00 12.22 -10.70
N GLN A 5 -3.19 10.92 -10.95
CA GLN A 5 -2.38 9.86 -10.37
C GLN A 5 -0.92 9.98 -10.83
N THR A 6 -0.66 10.10 -12.14
CA THR A 6 0.71 10.26 -12.66
C THR A 6 1.42 11.49 -12.06
N THR A 7 0.73 12.63 -11.95
CA THR A 7 1.28 13.83 -11.30
C THR A 7 1.58 13.56 -9.83
N PHE A 8 0.65 12.97 -9.09
CA PHE A 8 0.87 12.62 -7.68
C PHE A 8 2.08 11.69 -7.51
N LEU A 9 2.18 10.62 -8.30
CA LEU A 9 3.28 9.66 -8.20
C LEU A 9 4.64 10.31 -8.52
N THR A 10 4.68 11.20 -9.52
CA THR A 10 5.89 11.96 -9.86
C THR A 10 6.33 12.85 -8.69
N GLU A 11 5.38 13.59 -8.10
CA GLU A 11 5.66 14.44 -6.94
C GLU A 11 6.02 13.61 -5.69
N PHE A 12 5.38 12.45 -5.51
CA PHE A 12 5.69 11.53 -4.43
C PHE A 12 7.14 11.09 -4.48
N LEU A 13 7.60 10.59 -5.63
CA LEU A 13 8.98 10.14 -5.80
C LEU A 13 10.00 11.26 -5.54
N ALA A 14 9.69 12.49 -6.00
CA ALA A 14 10.57 13.63 -5.80
C ALA A 14 10.71 14.07 -4.33
N ASN A 15 9.62 13.97 -3.54
CA ASN A 15 9.59 14.51 -2.17
C ASN A 15 9.83 13.45 -1.09
N PHE A 16 9.42 12.20 -1.32
CA PHE A 16 9.54 11.12 -0.34
C PHE A 16 11.00 10.68 -0.15
N ASP A 17 11.78 10.66 -1.23
CA ASP A 17 13.19 10.26 -1.22
C ASP A 17 14.10 11.26 -0.49
N ALA A 18 13.70 12.54 -0.41
CA ALA A 18 14.48 13.56 0.29
C ALA A 18 14.52 13.34 1.81
N ASP A 19 13.47 12.73 2.38
CA ASP A 19 13.33 12.53 3.82
C ASP A 19 13.86 11.18 4.31
N LEU A 20 14.14 10.26 3.38
CA LEU A 20 14.71 8.95 3.64
C LEU A 20 16.23 8.95 3.49
N LEU A 21 16.92 8.33 4.47
CA LEU A 21 18.38 8.15 4.43
C LEU A 21 18.86 7.18 3.34
N VAL A 22 17.91 6.50 2.66
CA VAL A 22 18.17 5.53 1.59
C VAL A 22 17.21 5.83 0.46
N ARG A 23 17.71 5.98 -0.77
CA ARG A 23 16.87 6.09 -1.97
C ARG A 23 16.27 4.71 -2.30
N PRO A 24 14.97 4.50 -2.14
CA PRO A 24 14.33 3.24 -2.48
C PRO A 24 14.30 3.05 -4.01
N SER A 25 14.40 1.81 -4.47
CA SER A 25 14.00 1.47 -5.83
C SER A 25 12.50 1.22 -5.83
N TRP A 26 11.75 2.17 -6.37
CA TRP A 26 10.29 2.09 -6.48
C TRP A 26 9.87 1.28 -7.70
N THR A 27 8.90 0.39 -7.51
CA THR A 27 8.23 -0.36 -8.58
C THR A 27 6.74 -0.05 -8.60
N GLY A 28 6.22 0.36 -9.76
CA GLY A 28 4.83 0.82 -9.94
C GLY A 28 4.75 2.08 -10.82
N GLY A 29 3.56 2.66 -11.00
CA GLY A 29 3.36 3.93 -11.71
C GLY A 29 3.13 3.85 -13.23
N GLY A 30 2.74 2.67 -13.74
CA GLY A 30 2.36 2.48 -15.14
C GLY A 30 2.84 1.13 -15.68
N GLN A 31 1.89 0.25 -16.03
CA GLN A 31 2.06 -1.04 -16.74
C GLN A 31 3.26 -1.92 -16.35
N GLY A 32 3.81 -1.76 -15.13
CA GLY A 32 4.90 -2.56 -14.61
C GLY A 32 4.39 -3.94 -14.17
N LYS A 33 4.92 -5.01 -14.76
CA LYS A 33 4.55 -6.40 -14.46
C LYS A 33 4.78 -6.82 -12.99
N SER A 34 5.56 -6.06 -12.21
CA SER A 34 6.10 -6.48 -10.91
C SER A 34 5.17 -6.31 -9.70
N ASN A 35 3.99 -5.71 -9.85
CA ASN A 35 3.10 -5.47 -8.71
C ASN A 35 1.68 -6.03 -8.86
N THR A 36 1.49 -7.03 -9.71
CA THR A 36 0.18 -7.69 -9.85
C THR A 36 0.14 -9.01 -9.11
N ALA A 37 -1.02 -9.35 -8.55
CA ALA A 37 -1.30 -10.62 -7.90
C ALA A 37 -2.63 -11.19 -8.39
N ARG A 38 -2.78 -12.51 -8.26
CA ARG A 38 -4.04 -13.22 -8.53
C ARG A 38 -4.37 -14.16 -7.36
N LEU A 39 -5.65 -14.39 -7.17
CA LEU A 39 -6.15 -15.47 -6.31
C LEU A 39 -6.04 -16.78 -7.08
N GLU A 40 -5.32 -17.76 -6.53
CA GLU A 40 -5.08 -19.03 -7.23
C GLU A 40 -6.29 -19.99 -7.17
N THR A 41 -7.23 -19.76 -6.23
CA THR A 41 -8.17 -20.78 -5.76
C THR A 41 -9.63 -20.61 -6.19
N HIS A 42 -10.03 -19.56 -6.91
CA HIS A 42 -11.46 -19.29 -7.17
C HIS A 42 -11.97 -19.73 -8.54
N SER A 43 -11.61 -20.93 -9.00
CA SER A 43 -12.29 -21.56 -10.15
C SER A 43 -13.74 -21.96 -9.82
N ALA A 44 -13.99 -22.46 -8.61
CA ALA A 44 -15.30 -22.99 -8.19
C ALA A 44 -16.41 -21.94 -8.03
N GLY A 45 -16.06 -20.66 -7.89
CA GLY A 45 -17.03 -19.57 -7.71
C GLY A 45 -17.52 -18.96 -9.04
N ARG A 46 -17.01 -19.44 -10.18
CA ARG A 46 -17.25 -18.80 -11.47
C ARG A 46 -18.20 -19.59 -12.34
N ARG A 47 -19.04 -18.85 -13.07
CA ARG A 47 -19.97 -19.43 -14.03
C ARG A 47 -19.19 -20.27 -15.04
N GLY A 48 -19.44 -21.58 -15.04
CA GLY A 48 -18.82 -22.53 -15.97
C GLY A 48 -17.34 -22.82 -15.73
N ASN A 49 -16.79 -22.49 -14.54
CA ASN A 49 -15.37 -22.67 -14.21
C ASN A 49 -14.39 -21.97 -15.18
N ILE A 50 -14.84 -20.95 -15.92
CA ILE A 50 -14.01 -20.21 -16.87
C ILE A 50 -13.12 -19.22 -16.11
N TYR A 51 -11.82 -19.27 -16.41
CA TYR A 51 -10.81 -18.37 -15.87
C TYR A 51 -10.03 -17.67 -16.98
N HIS A 52 -9.83 -16.36 -16.84
CA HIS A 52 -9.00 -15.58 -17.76
C HIS A 52 -7.66 -15.25 -17.08
N SER A 53 -6.56 -15.56 -17.76
CA SER A 53 -5.20 -15.25 -17.28
C SER A 53 -4.93 -13.75 -17.07
N SER A 54 -5.81 -12.89 -17.58
CA SER A 54 -5.80 -11.44 -17.34
C SER A 54 -6.41 -11.03 -16.01
N GLU A 55 -7.07 -11.91 -15.26
CA GLU A 55 -7.69 -11.59 -13.97
C GLU A 55 -6.65 -11.56 -12.86
N ARG A 56 -6.08 -10.37 -12.71
CA ARG A 56 -5.09 -9.98 -11.72
C ARG A 56 -5.43 -8.58 -11.23
N PHE A 57 -5.01 -8.27 -10.03
CA PHE A 57 -5.13 -6.93 -9.47
C PHE A 57 -3.77 -6.42 -9.02
N GLU A 58 -3.64 -5.10 -8.93
CA GLU A 58 -2.41 -4.43 -8.54
C GLU A 58 -2.30 -4.29 -7.01
N LEU A 59 -1.14 -4.59 -6.44
CA LEU A 59 -0.79 -4.49 -5.02
C LEU A 59 -0.09 -3.17 -4.72
N GLY A 60 -0.71 -2.05 -5.09
CA GLY A 60 -0.24 -0.70 -4.83
C GLY A 60 0.19 0.04 -6.08
N ASP A 61 0.00 1.35 -6.10
CA ASP A 61 0.47 2.17 -7.21
C ASP A 61 1.99 2.29 -7.25
N LEU A 62 2.62 2.31 -6.07
CA LEU A 62 4.07 2.21 -5.91
C LEU A 62 4.40 1.27 -4.75
N THR A 63 5.48 0.52 -4.90
CA THR A 63 6.04 -0.30 -3.82
C THR A 63 7.55 -0.20 -3.81
N ALA A 64 8.14 -0.29 -2.62
CA ALA A 64 9.58 -0.36 -2.44
C ALA A 64 9.94 -1.17 -1.20
N ASN A 65 11.15 -1.72 -1.18
CA ASN A 65 11.71 -2.31 0.03
C ASN A 65 12.55 -1.25 0.76
N ILE A 66 12.19 -0.93 1.99
CA ILE A 66 12.83 0.12 2.79
C ILE A 66 13.13 -0.44 4.18
N LYS A 67 14.42 -0.60 4.51
CA LYS A 67 14.88 -1.12 5.81
C LYS A 67 14.15 -2.41 6.25
N GLY A 68 14.07 -3.39 5.36
CA GLY A 68 13.43 -4.68 5.65
C GLY A 68 11.90 -4.67 5.68
N HIS A 69 11.26 -3.55 5.28
CA HIS A 69 9.81 -3.46 5.15
C HIS A 69 9.42 -3.31 3.68
N LYS A 70 8.31 -3.92 3.28
CA LYS A 70 7.65 -3.59 2.02
C LYS A 70 6.74 -2.38 2.25
N VAL A 71 7.15 -1.23 1.71
CA VAL A 71 6.36 0.00 1.74
C VAL A 71 5.52 0.08 0.48
N VAL A 72 4.23 0.34 0.65
CA VAL A 72 3.20 0.37 -0.38
C VAL A 72 2.54 1.73 -0.35
N ILE A 73 2.40 2.35 -1.52
CA ILE A 73 1.69 3.61 -1.71
C ILE A 73 0.47 3.32 -2.57
N GLU A 74 -0.69 3.71 -2.05
CA GLU A 74 -1.96 3.73 -2.77
C GLU A 74 -2.37 5.19 -2.92
N PHE A 75 -2.74 5.58 -4.12
CA PHE A 75 -3.36 6.85 -4.45
C PHE A 75 -4.75 6.55 -4.97
N GLU A 76 -5.76 6.96 -4.20
CA GLU A 76 -7.14 6.72 -4.55
C GLU A 76 -7.95 8.00 -4.61
N SER A 77 -8.88 7.98 -5.55
CA SER A 77 -9.91 9.02 -5.67
C SER A 77 -11.27 8.33 -5.67
N LYS A 78 -12.22 8.87 -4.92
CA LYS A 78 -13.59 8.36 -4.68
C LYS A 78 -13.62 7.14 -3.74
N GLN A 79 -14.76 6.45 -3.66
CA GLN A 79 -15.13 5.44 -2.65
C GLN A 79 -14.38 4.08 -2.73
N ILE A 80 -13.14 4.06 -3.19
CA ILE A 80 -12.32 2.86 -3.40
C ILE A 80 -11.37 2.46 -2.22
N PRO A 81 -11.09 3.31 -1.20
CA PRO A 81 -10.02 3.01 -0.23
C PRO A 81 -10.12 1.67 0.51
N ILE A 82 -11.33 1.24 0.86
CA ILE A 82 -11.54 -0.01 1.61
C ILE A 82 -11.31 -1.23 0.72
N GLN A 83 -11.79 -1.22 -0.53
CA GLN A 83 -11.56 -2.33 -1.46
C GLN A 83 -10.06 -2.51 -1.71
N ASN A 84 -9.33 -1.40 -1.84
CA ASN A 84 -7.88 -1.43 -1.96
C ASN A 84 -7.18 -1.91 -0.71
N LEU A 85 -7.68 -1.65 0.49
CA LEU A 85 -7.12 -2.25 1.70
C LEU A 85 -7.39 -3.77 1.75
N LEU A 86 -8.62 -4.19 1.44
CA LEU A 86 -9.05 -5.58 1.54
C LEU A 86 -8.25 -6.52 0.63
N LYS A 87 -7.76 -6.06 -0.53
CA LYS A 87 -6.92 -6.90 -1.42
C LYS A 87 -5.62 -7.35 -0.75
N TYR A 88 -5.14 -6.61 0.25
CA TYR A 88 -3.95 -6.98 1.02
C TYR A 88 -4.22 -8.09 2.03
N TRP A 89 -5.46 -8.34 2.44
CA TRP A 89 -5.75 -9.38 3.42
C TRP A 89 -5.34 -10.78 2.94
N PRO A 90 -5.80 -11.29 1.78
CA PRO A 90 -5.31 -12.57 1.24
C PRO A 90 -3.82 -12.51 0.90
N TYR A 91 -3.26 -11.35 0.54
CA TYR A 91 -1.82 -11.19 0.34
C TYR A 91 -1.05 -11.47 1.63
N LEU A 92 -1.45 -10.86 2.74
CA LEU A 92 -0.82 -11.01 4.07
C LEU A 92 -0.94 -12.43 4.61
N ARG A 93 -1.98 -13.19 4.22
CA ARG A 93 -2.14 -14.61 4.54
C ARG A 93 -1.36 -15.54 3.60
N GLY A 94 -0.76 -15.00 2.53
CA GLY A 94 -0.02 -15.80 1.54
C GLY A 94 -0.90 -16.62 0.61
N GLU A 95 -2.17 -16.23 0.43
CA GLU A 95 -3.18 -16.90 -0.41
C GLU A 95 -3.13 -16.46 -1.88
N LEU A 96 -2.35 -15.41 -2.18
CA LEU A 96 -2.15 -14.94 -3.54
C LEU A 96 -0.96 -15.62 -4.22
N SER A 97 -0.90 -15.52 -5.55
CA SER A 97 0.23 -16.00 -6.36
C SER A 97 1.57 -15.36 -6.04
N THR A 98 1.56 -14.20 -5.37
CA THR A 98 2.75 -13.58 -4.80
C THR A 98 2.56 -13.47 -3.29
N LYS A 99 3.62 -13.73 -2.53
CA LYS A 99 3.59 -13.77 -1.06
C LYS A 99 4.48 -12.67 -0.49
N PRO A 100 4.09 -12.02 0.61
CA PRO A 100 4.97 -11.10 1.30
C PRO A 100 6.09 -11.86 1.99
N THR A 101 7.30 -11.30 1.94
CA THR A 101 8.49 -11.83 2.62
C THR A 101 8.99 -10.91 3.73
N ALA A 102 8.30 -9.79 3.95
CA ALA A 102 8.66 -8.73 4.87
C ALA A 102 7.40 -8.09 5.47
N PRO A 103 7.49 -7.49 6.68
CA PRO A 103 6.46 -6.59 7.20
C PRO A 103 5.99 -5.57 6.16
N VAL A 104 4.68 -5.35 6.08
CA VAL A 104 4.08 -4.45 5.10
C VAL A 104 3.68 -3.13 5.75
N ILE A 105 4.03 -2.00 5.13
CA ILE A 105 3.56 -0.67 5.52
C ILE A 105 2.76 -0.08 4.36
N ILE A 106 1.52 0.30 4.60
CA ILE A 106 0.65 0.92 3.58
C ILE A 106 0.44 2.41 3.90
N CYS A 107 0.86 3.27 2.97
CA CYS A 107 0.47 4.69 2.96
C CYS A 107 -0.64 4.86 1.93
N HIS A 108 -1.86 5.15 2.39
CA HIS A 108 -3.00 5.30 1.52
C HIS A 108 -3.38 6.78 1.40
N PHE A 109 -3.27 7.34 0.21
CA PHE A 109 -3.57 8.73 -0.10
C PHE A 109 -4.96 8.82 -0.70
N SER A 110 -5.92 9.34 0.06
CA SER A 110 -7.34 9.44 -0.32
C SER A 110 -7.71 10.90 -0.61
N ASP A 111 -8.72 11.13 -1.45
CA ASP A 111 -9.29 12.47 -1.61
C ASP A 111 -10.00 12.91 -0.31
N TRP A 112 -10.12 14.22 -0.10
CA TRP A 112 -10.70 14.80 1.11
C TRP A 112 -12.08 14.23 1.49
N TRP A 113 -12.95 13.97 0.50
CA TRP A 113 -14.29 13.47 0.76
C TRP A 113 -14.24 12.01 1.20
N SER A 114 -13.51 11.18 0.47
CA SER A 114 -13.34 9.77 0.82
C SER A 114 -12.58 9.59 2.12
N TYR A 115 -11.67 10.50 2.44
CA TYR A 115 -10.89 10.51 3.68
C TYR A 115 -11.80 10.61 4.90
N GLY A 116 -12.75 11.57 4.94
CA GLY A 116 -13.60 11.74 6.13
C GLY A 116 -14.48 10.53 6.45
N ILE A 117 -15.20 10.00 5.45
CA ILE A 117 -16.20 8.94 5.67
C ILE A 117 -15.56 7.54 5.72
N ASN A 118 -14.54 7.28 4.90
CA ASN A 118 -13.96 5.94 4.82
C ASN A 118 -12.77 5.75 5.77
N ARG A 119 -12.19 6.80 6.36
CA ARG A 119 -11.05 6.65 7.27
C ARG A 119 -11.40 5.75 8.45
N ASP A 120 -12.50 6.02 9.14
CA ASP A 120 -12.83 5.27 10.35
C ASP A 120 -13.10 3.79 10.04
N LEU A 121 -13.79 3.50 8.92
CA LEU A 121 -14.00 2.12 8.47
C LEU A 121 -12.71 1.46 7.98
N TRP A 122 -11.82 2.23 7.35
CA TRP A 122 -10.50 1.75 6.92
C TRP A 122 -9.60 1.44 8.11
N GLU A 123 -9.57 2.29 9.13
CA GLU A 123 -8.81 2.10 10.37
C GLU A 123 -9.35 0.89 11.13
N TRP A 124 -10.66 0.76 11.24
CA TRP A 124 -11.28 -0.44 11.80
C TRP A 124 -10.88 -1.69 11.01
N THR A 125 -10.98 -1.67 9.68
CA THR A 125 -10.61 -2.80 8.82
C THR A 125 -9.14 -3.19 9.00
N LEU A 126 -8.24 -2.20 9.02
CA LEU A 126 -6.82 -2.43 9.27
C LEU A 126 -6.60 -3.07 10.64
N SER A 127 -7.32 -2.62 11.68
CA SER A 127 -7.21 -3.22 13.02
C SER A 127 -7.60 -4.70 13.01
N GLN A 128 -8.62 -5.08 12.23
CA GLN A 128 -9.02 -6.48 12.09
C GLN A 128 -7.94 -7.30 11.38
N MET A 129 -7.33 -6.75 10.33
CA MET A 129 -6.20 -7.37 9.63
C MET A 129 -4.97 -7.55 10.54
N GLN A 130 -4.70 -6.59 11.41
CA GLN A 130 -3.58 -6.65 12.37
C GLN A 130 -3.78 -7.69 13.47
N GLN A 131 -5.03 -7.96 13.84
CA GLN A 131 -5.38 -8.96 14.86
C GLN A 131 -5.49 -10.38 14.29
N ASP A 132 -5.50 -10.51 12.96
CA ASP A 132 -5.61 -11.78 12.27
C ASP A 132 -4.33 -12.61 12.39
N ARG A 133 -4.41 -13.71 13.14
CA ARG A 133 -3.31 -14.63 13.40
C ARG A 133 -2.94 -15.51 12.20
N THR A 134 -3.74 -15.50 11.14
CA THR A 134 -3.44 -16.23 9.89
C THR A 134 -2.51 -15.45 8.96
N CYS A 135 -2.30 -14.16 9.20
CA CYS A 135 -1.34 -13.35 8.48
C CYS A 135 0.10 -13.85 8.74
N ILE A 136 0.86 -14.09 7.68
CA ILE A 136 2.25 -14.60 7.74
C ILE A 136 3.28 -13.49 7.92
N VAL A 137 2.89 -12.23 7.75
CA VAL A 137 3.69 -11.04 8.07
C VAL A 137 2.80 -9.98 8.75
N PRO A 138 3.37 -9.10 9.61
CA PRO A 138 2.61 -8.00 10.17
C PRO A 138 2.33 -6.91 9.13
N ILE A 139 1.24 -6.17 9.35
CA ILE A 139 0.88 -4.98 8.57
C ILE A 139 0.77 -3.75 9.47
N GLN A 140 1.26 -2.62 8.96
CA GLN A 140 0.91 -1.29 9.46
C GLN A 140 0.36 -0.44 8.32
N GLY A 141 -0.48 0.52 8.65
CA GLY A 141 -1.13 1.34 7.65
C GLY A 141 -1.57 2.69 8.21
N LYS A 142 -1.57 3.71 7.36
CA LYS A 142 -2.16 5.01 7.66
C LYS A 142 -2.73 5.65 6.39
N GLN A 143 -3.84 6.37 6.56
CA GLN A 143 -4.38 7.22 5.53
C GLN A 143 -3.83 8.65 5.60
N PHE A 144 -3.67 9.27 4.44
CA PHE A 144 -3.25 10.64 4.23
C PHE A 144 -4.19 11.33 3.23
N ASP A 145 -4.40 12.63 3.37
CA ASP A 145 -5.09 13.41 2.35
C ASP A 145 -4.14 13.62 1.15
N HIS A 146 -4.54 13.21 -0.05
CA HIS A 146 -3.70 13.39 -1.23
C HIS A 146 -3.66 14.86 -1.73
N GLY A 147 -4.44 15.76 -1.12
CA GLY A 147 -4.38 17.21 -1.32
C GLY A 147 -5.06 17.73 -2.58
N GLY A 148 -5.75 16.88 -3.35
CA GLY A 148 -6.45 17.30 -4.56
C GLY A 148 -5.56 18.09 -5.54
N SER A 149 -6.06 19.25 -5.98
CA SER A 149 -5.31 20.22 -6.79
C SER A 149 -4.37 21.11 -5.98
N ASN A 150 -4.41 21.07 -4.65
CA ASN A 150 -3.56 21.89 -3.79
C ASN A 150 -2.18 21.26 -3.58
N THR A 151 -1.18 21.77 -4.31
CA THR A 151 0.21 21.28 -4.25
C THR A 151 0.84 21.40 -2.86
N GLN A 152 0.53 22.45 -2.10
CA GLN A 152 1.12 22.62 -0.76
C GLN A 152 0.63 21.53 0.21
N VAL A 153 -0.67 21.26 0.20
CA VAL A 153 -1.28 20.19 1.01
C VAL A 153 -0.73 18.83 0.58
N ARG A 154 -0.68 18.57 -0.73
CA ARG A 154 -0.14 17.31 -1.28
C ARG A 154 1.32 17.07 -0.85
N GLN A 155 2.20 18.07 -0.96
CA GLN A 155 3.59 17.98 -0.51
C GLN A 155 3.70 17.78 1.00
N GLN A 156 2.86 18.45 1.79
CA GLN A 156 2.82 18.26 3.23
C GLN A 156 2.43 16.81 3.59
N SER A 157 1.39 16.27 2.96
CA SER A 157 0.95 14.90 3.19
C SER A 157 2.01 13.87 2.80
N ILE A 158 2.71 14.06 1.68
CA ILE A 158 3.81 13.18 1.26
C ILE A 158 4.93 13.17 2.32
N ARG A 159 5.33 14.34 2.83
CA ARG A 159 6.34 14.46 3.89
C ARG A 159 5.89 13.80 5.20
N GLN A 160 4.62 13.97 5.58
CA GLN A 160 4.06 13.30 6.76
C GLN A 160 4.11 11.78 6.62
N ALA A 161 3.81 11.25 5.43
CA ALA A 161 3.93 9.82 5.15
C ALA A 161 5.39 9.34 5.24
N ALA A 162 6.33 10.09 4.65
CA ALA A 162 7.76 9.75 4.71
C ALA A 162 8.28 9.72 6.17
N GLN A 163 7.92 10.73 6.96
CA GLN A 163 8.27 10.79 8.38
C GLN A 163 7.69 9.63 9.18
N TRP A 164 6.42 9.28 8.93
CA TRP A 164 5.77 8.16 9.60
C TRP A 164 6.39 6.81 9.24
N VAL A 165 6.67 6.55 7.95
CA VAL A 165 7.39 5.36 7.50
C VAL A 165 8.77 5.28 8.15
N LYS A 166 9.49 6.39 8.21
CA LYS A 166 10.81 6.47 8.86
C LYS A 166 10.75 6.11 10.34
N GLN A 167 9.73 6.56 11.06
CA GLN A 167 9.51 6.22 12.47
C GLN A 167 9.27 4.71 12.64
N ILE A 168 8.40 4.11 11.83
CA ILE A 168 8.10 2.68 11.90
C ILE A 168 9.35 1.84 11.63
N CYS A 169 10.05 2.15 10.54
CA CYS A 169 11.26 1.43 10.15
C CYS A 169 12.42 1.62 11.14
N ALA A 170 12.38 2.66 11.99
CA ALA A 170 13.39 2.89 13.03
C ALA A 170 13.10 2.09 14.30
N VAL A 171 11.82 1.96 14.68
CA VAL A 171 11.41 1.26 15.92
C VAL A 171 11.64 -0.26 15.83
N GLN A 172 11.67 -0.83 14.62
CA GLN A 172 11.79 -2.29 14.42
C GLN A 172 13.19 -2.80 14.09
N GLN A 173 14.27 -2.03 14.32
CA GLN A 173 15.61 -2.63 14.23
C GLN A 173 15.78 -3.65 15.37
N PRO A 174 16.01 -4.95 15.07
CA PRO A 174 16.24 -5.93 16.12
C PRO A 174 17.49 -5.52 16.90
N THR A 175 17.35 -5.37 18.21
CA THR A 175 18.51 -5.36 19.11
C THR A 175 19.33 -6.61 18.79
N PRO A 176 20.60 -6.50 18.37
CA PRO A 176 21.40 -7.67 18.12
C PRO A 176 21.44 -8.49 19.41
N LEU A 177 21.02 -9.75 19.33
CA LEU A 177 21.20 -10.70 20.42
C LEU A 177 22.70 -10.71 20.72
N ARG A 178 23.08 -10.23 21.91
CA ARG A 178 24.45 -10.36 22.40
C ARG A 178 24.74 -11.86 22.48
N GLY A 179 25.67 -12.32 21.65
CA GLY A 179 26.28 -13.65 21.77
C GLY A 179 27.18 -13.72 22.98
#